data_AF-A0A2V8LAP4-F1
#
_entry.id   AF-A0A2V8LAP4-F1
#
_cell.length_a   1.000
_cell.length_b   1.000
_cell.length_c   1.000
_cell.angle_alpha   90.00
_cell.angle_beta   90.00
_cell.angle_gamma   90.00
#
_symmetry.space_group_name_H-M   'P 1'
#
loop_
_entity.id
_entity.type
_entity.pdbx_description
1 polymer ?
#
loop_
_entity_poly.entity_id
_entity_poly.type
_entity_poly.pdbx_seq_one_letter_code
_entity_poly.pdbx_strand_id
1 'polypeptide(L)' 'MPVCVRSGYAVLTEDNQVIRFDANGNQRAYKLILATTQEKDWRVHVRGLQAGDQMKVSNLELIK' A
#
# COMPACT_ATOMS: atom_id res chain seq x y z
N MET A 1 16.43 -6.99 -9.86
CA MET A 1 15.78 -7.87 -8.87
C MET A 1 14.39 -8.22 -9.38
N PRO A 2 13.95 -9.49 -9.35
CA PRO A 2 12.61 -9.83 -9.80
C PRO A 2 11.61 -9.07 -8.93
N VAL A 3 10.72 -8.33 -9.58
CA VAL A 3 9.77 -7.43 -8.93
C VAL A 3 8.90 -8.27 -8.01
N CYS A 4 8.87 -7.96 -6.72
CA CYS A 4 8.13 -8.65 -5.65
C CYS A 4 6.59 -8.59 -5.82
N VAL A 5 6.10 -8.43 -7.06
CA VAL A 5 4.68 -8.35 -7.45
C VAL A 5 3.92 -9.63 -7.06
N ARG A 6 4.61 -10.75 -6.84
CA ARG A 6 3.96 -12.03 -6.53
C ARG A 6 3.28 -12.05 -5.14
N SER A 7 3.70 -11.20 -4.19
CA SER A 7 3.11 -11.16 -2.84
C SER A 7 2.14 -10.00 -2.59
N GLY A 8 2.11 -8.99 -3.47
CA GLY A 8 1.33 -7.76 -3.27
C GLY A 8 1.93 -6.82 -2.22
N TYR A 9 1.26 -5.69 -2.03
CA TYR A 9 1.56 -4.66 -1.03
C TYR A 9 0.49 -4.70 0.05
N ALA A 10 0.87 -4.32 1.26
CA ALA A 10 0.00 -4.21 2.41
C ALA A 10 0.41 -3.00 3.24
N VAL A 11 -0.52 -2.52 4.06
CA VAL A 11 -0.22 -1.52 5.09
C VAL A 11 -0.33 -2.15 6.46
N LEU A 12 0.60 -1.77 7.32
CA LEU A 12 0.54 -2.03 8.75
C LEU A 12 -0.12 -0.82 9.40
N THR A 13 -1.25 -1.06 10.07
CA THR A 13 -1.94 -0.05 10.86
C THR A 13 -1.31 0.06 12.26
N GLU A 14 -1.62 1.13 12.99
CA GLU A 14 -1.13 1.33 14.37
C GLU A 14 -1.62 0.24 15.33
N ASP A 15 -2.79 -0.35 15.06
CA ASP A 15 -3.33 -1.55 15.72
C ASP A 15 -2.59 -2.85 15.35
N ASN A 16 -1.44 -2.73 14.68
CA ASN A 16 -0.61 -3.84 14.23
C ASN A 16 -1.32 -4.79 13.25
N GLN A 17 -2.41 -4.32 12.61
CA GLN A 17 -3.14 -5.10 11.62
C GLN A 17 -2.51 -4.92 10.24
N VAL A 18 -2.26 -6.04 9.56
CA VAL A 18 -1.77 -6.07 8.19
C VAL A 18 -2.95 -6.12 7.24
N ILE A 19 -3.21 -5.01 6.56
CA ILE A 19 -4.28 -4.91 5.58
C ILE A 19 -3.67 -5.04 4.19
N ARG A 20 -3.99 -6.13 3.50
CA ARG A 20 -3.49 -6.38 2.14
C ARG A 20 -4.27 -5.56 1.12
N PHE A 21 -3.57 -5.06 0.11
CA PHE A 21 -4.22 -4.37 -0.99
C PHE A 21 -4.73 -5.33 -2.05
N ASP A 22 -5.84 -4.95 -2.67
CA ASP A 22 -6.33 -5.59 -3.87
C ASP A 22 -5.40 -5.33 -5.08
N ALA A 23 -5.67 -5.97 -6.22
CA ALA A 23 -4.87 -5.81 -7.43
C ALA A 23 -4.70 -4.34 -7.87
N ASN A 24 -5.75 -3.51 -7.74
CA ASN A 24 -5.68 -2.08 -8.06
C ASN A 24 -4.82 -1.32 -7.05
N GLY A 25 -5.01 -1.57 -5.75
CA GLY A 25 -4.18 -0.99 -4.70
C GLY A 25 -2.71 -1.36 -4.82
N ASN A 26 -2.40 -2.60 -5.22
CA ASN A 26 -1.04 -3.05 -5.47
C ASN A 26 -0.36 -2.28 -6.60
N GLN A 27 -1.06 -2.06 -7.72
CA GLN A 27 -0.53 -1.27 -8.83
C GLN A 27 -0.31 0.19 -8.44
N ARG A 28 -1.21 0.76 -7.63
CA ARG A 28 -1.10 2.15 -7.15
C ARG A 28 0.06 2.32 -6.17
N ALA A 29 0.17 1.41 -5.21
CA ALA A 29 1.29 1.36 -4.29
C ALA A 29 2.61 1.26 -5.05
N TYR A 30 2.73 0.35 -6.02
CA TYR A 30 3.93 0.24 -6.85
C TYR A 30 4.29 1.56 -7.56
N LYS A 31 3.31 2.21 -8.20
CA LYS A 31 3.54 3.51 -8.86
C LYS A 31 3.98 4.59 -7.88
N LEU A 32 3.40 4.62 -6.69
CA LEU A 32 3.72 5.59 -5.66
C LEU A 32 5.12 5.36 -5.07
N ILE A 33 5.51 4.09 -4.91
CA ILE A 33 6.84 3.67 -4.49
C ILE A 33 7.90 4.05 -5.54
N LEU A 34 7.60 3.83 -6.82
CA LEU A 34 8.49 4.27 -7.90
C LEU A 34 8.59 5.79 -8.02
N ALA A 35 7.53 6.52 -7.65
CA ALA A 35 7.49 7.98 -7.72
C ALA A 35 8.16 8.66 -6.52
N THR A 36 8.40 7.95 -5.42
CA THR A 36 9.06 8.51 -4.24
C THR A 36 10.56 8.21 -4.25
N THR A 37 11.34 9.19 -3.80
CA THR A 37 12.78 9.03 -3.54
C THR A 37 13.08 8.72 -2.07
N GLN A 38 12.05 8.70 -1.22
CA GLN A 38 12.19 8.40 0.19
C GLN A 38 12.51 6.91 0.35
N GLU A 39 13.53 6.55 1.12
CA GLU A 39 13.96 5.14 1.25
C GLU A 39 13.37 4.44 2.48
N LYS A 40 12.90 5.20 3.48
CA LYS A 40 12.40 4.68 4.76
C LYS A 40 11.37 5.61 5.40
N ASP A 41 10.73 5.14 6.48
CA ASP A 41 9.76 5.90 7.27
C ASP A 41 8.52 6.37 6.49
N TRP A 42 8.06 5.54 5.55
CA TRP A 42 6.90 5.86 4.73
C TRP A 42 5.62 5.82 5.54
N ARG A 43 4.91 6.94 5.56
CA ARG A 43 3.52 6.99 6.00
C ARG A 43 2.65 7.19 4.78
N VAL A 44 1.63 6.37 4.63
CA VAL A 44 0.70 6.47 3.51
C VAL A 44 -0.71 6.65 4.02
N HIS A 45 -1.42 7.59 3.42
CA HIS A 45 -2.85 7.71 3.60
C HIS A 45 -3.54 6.83 2.57
N VAL A 46 -4.24 5.80 3.03
CA VAL A 46 -5.00 4.89 2.18
C VAL A 46 -6.48 5.17 2.39
N ARG A 47 -7.18 5.56 1.33
CA ARG A 47 -8.64 5.69 1.35
C ARG A 47 -9.25 4.57 0.54
N GLY A 48 -10.25 3.92 1.08
CA GLY A 48 -10.79 2.72 0.45
C GLY A 48 -11.83 2.04 1.30
N LEU A 49 -12.35 0.93 0.78
CA LEU A 49 -13.25 0.05 1.49
C LEU A 49 -12.46 -1.12 2.05
N GLN A 50 -12.37 -1.21 3.38
CA GLN A 50 -11.78 -2.36 4.05
C GLN A 50 -12.83 -3.48 4.17
N ALA A 51 -12.46 -4.67 3.73
CA ALA A 51 -13.24 -5.90 3.84
C ALA A 51 -12.37 -6.94 4.58
N GLY A 52 -12.40 -6.89 5.91
CA GLY A 52 -11.57 -7.75 6.78
C GLY A 52 -10.08 -7.47 6.58
N ASP A 53 -9.32 -8.50 6.20
CA ASP A 53 -7.87 -8.46 5.96
C ASP A 53 -7.47 -7.90 4.58
N GLN A 54 -8.44 -7.49 3.75
CA GLN A 54 -8.19 -6.92 2.43
C GLN A 54 -8.87 -5.56 2.28
N MET A 55 -8.16 -4.58 1.73
CA MET A 55 -8.70 -3.26 1.44
C MET A 55 -8.70 -2.99 -0.06
N LYS A 56 -9.87 -2.58 -0.55
CA LYS A 56 -10.02 -2.00 -1.89
C LYS A 56 -9.54 -0.56 -1.86
N VAL A 57 -8.40 -0.31 -2.47
CA VAL A 57 -7.75 1.01 -2.41
C VAL A 57 -8.36 1.93 -3.47
N SER A 58 -9.10 2.94 -3.01
CA SER A 58 -9.69 4.00 -3.85
C SER A 58 -8.77 5.20 -4.00
N ASN A 59 -7.90 5.48 -3.02
CA ASN A 59 -6.83 6.46 -3.13
C ASN A 59 -5.64 6.05 -2.26
N LEU A 60 -4.41 6.35 -2.71
CA LEU A 60 -3.19 6.07 -1.97
C LEU A 60 -2.24 7.26 -2.15
N GLU A 61 -1.86 7.88 -1.03
CA GLU A 61 -1.07 9.11 -1.00
C GLU A 61 0.06 8.97 0.01
N LEU A 62 1.28 9.40 -0.32
CA LEU A 62 2.37 9.46 0.65
C LEU A 62 2.20 10.69 1.54
N ILE A 63 2.16 10.49 2.85
CA ILE A 63 2.24 11.57 3.84
C ILE A 63 3.74 11.80 4.10
N LYS A 64 4.24 12.94 3.66
CA LYS A 64 5.61 13.41 3.97
C LYS A 64 5.72 13.92 5.40
#